data_AF-A0A356K2I8-F1
#
_entry.id   AF-A0A356K2I8-F1
#
_cell.length_a   1.000
_cell.length_b   1.000
_cell.length_c   1.000
_cell.angle_alpha   90.00
_cell.angle_beta   90.00
_cell.angle_gamma   90.00
#
_symmetry.space_group_name_H-M   'P 1'
#
loop_
_entity.id
_entity.type
_entity.pdbx_description
1 polymer ?
#
loop_
_entity_poly.entity_id
_entity_poly.type
_entity_poly.pdbx_seq_one_letter_code
_entity_poly.pdbx_strand_id
1 'polypeptide(L)'
;MKSGFVSIVGRPNVGKSTLINKIVGEKIAIVSDKQGTTRSLIQGVYTDKDTQIILIDTPGIHKPLHKLGNKLNSQAYYSTYDADALVLVMDATEKLGKGDAFVIDKMKSLEKPVILALNKIDRMTNEQILKKIDEVKDIYNFSDIVPISAETGDNVSRLIEVISKYLTDTVKYFPDEEVTSEPIEKRLTEIVREKVLELTDEEVPHSVHCVLSDITEDDKTINVYVDIIVDRDALKKIIIGKKGLMLKEIGMKARKDMELLLKKQVYLELYVKTLKKWRDKEKYLNELGFNEY
;
A
#
# COMPACT_ATOMS: atom_id res chain seq x y z
N MET A 1 24.13 13.68 -1.74
CA MET A 1 22.99 12.84 -1.35
C MET A 1 21.95 13.73 -0.71
N LYS A 2 20.77 13.88 -1.34
CA LYS A 2 19.56 14.42 -0.73
C LYS A 2 18.74 13.26 -0.19
N SER A 3 18.06 13.43 0.93
CA SER A 3 17.19 12.38 1.45
C SER A 3 15.99 12.93 2.20
N GLY A 4 15.01 12.06 2.44
CA GLY A 4 13.86 12.42 3.26
C GLY A 4 12.66 11.50 3.04
N PHE A 5 11.61 11.80 3.79
CA PHE A 5 10.36 11.04 3.85
C PHE A 5 9.28 11.71 3.02
N VAL A 6 8.58 10.92 2.20
CA VAL A 6 7.56 11.41 1.29
C VAL A 6 6.30 10.58 1.46
N SER A 7 5.22 11.22 1.90
CA SER A 7 3.95 10.53 2.10
C SER A 7 3.17 10.48 0.78
N ILE A 8 2.79 9.26 0.37
CA ILE A 8 1.93 9.05 -0.79
C ILE A 8 0.49 9.00 -0.30
N VAL A 9 -0.31 9.99 -0.72
CA VAL A 9 -1.69 10.17 -0.26
C VAL A 9 -2.67 10.22 -1.42
N GLY A 10 -3.94 9.95 -1.16
CA GLY A 10 -4.99 9.92 -2.17
C GLY A 10 -6.08 8.91 -1.84
N ARG A 11 -7.24 9.06 -2.47
CA ARG A 11 -8.38 8.15 -2.24
C ARG A 11 -8.03 6.70 -2.67
N PRO A 12 -8.81 5.69 -2.25
CA PRO A 12 -8.60 4.32 -2.72
C PRO A 12 -8.59 4.21 -4.25
N ASN A 13 -7.82 3.25 -4.79
CA ASN A 13 -7.77 2.84 -6.21
C ASN A 13 -7.23 3.87 -7.22
N VAL A 14 -6.63 4.98 -6.77
CA VAL A 14 -5.94 5.95 -7.64
C VAL A 14 -4.56 5.47 -8.14
N GLY A 15 -4.05 4.35 -7.62
CA GLY A 15 -2.78 3.75 -8.03
C GLY A 15 -1.57 4.09 -7.15
N LYS A 16 -1.78 4.41 -5.86
CA LYS A 16 -0.70 4.67 -4.88
C LYS A 16 0.31 3.52 -4.80
N SER A 17 -0.15 2.30 -4.50
CA SER A 17 0.73 1.14 -4.35
C SER A 17 1.40 0.74 -5.67
N THR A 18 0.73 0.93 -6.81
CA THR A 18 1.34 0.77 -8.14
C THR A 18 2.47 1.75 -8.34
N LEU A 19 2.29 3.02 -7.97
CA LEU A 19 3.32 4.05 -8.06
C LEU A 19 4.52 3.73 -7.16
N ILE A 20 4.27 3.32 -5.92
CA ILE A 20 5.33 2.94 -4.98
C ILE A 20 6.16 1.79 -5.53
N ASN A 21 5.51 0.71 -5.96
CA ASN A 21 6.19 -0.43 -6.58
C ASN A 21 6.98 -0.02 -7.82
N LYS A 22 6.45 0.92 -8.63
CA LYS A 22 7.13 1.42 -9.83
C LYS A 22 8.37 2.25 -9.49
N ILE A 23 8.29 3.12 -8.48
CA ILE A 23 9.43 3.95 -8.05
C ILE A 23 10.51 3.06 -7.44
N VAL A 24 10.14 2.14 -6.55
CA VAL A 24 11.09 1.24 -5.86
C VAL A 24 11.67 0.20 -6.82
N GLY A 25 10.95 -0.19 -7.87
CA GLY A 25 11.39 -1.20 -8.83
C GLY A 25 11.10 -2.64 -8.38
N GLU A 26 10.57 -2.82 -7.18
CA GLU A 26 10.13 -4.11 -6.64
C GLU A 26 8.68 -4.06 -6.15
N LYS A 27 8.04 -5.24 -6.10
CA LYS A 27 6.70 -5.37 -5.54
C LYS A 27 6.78 -5.45 -4.01
N ILE A 28 6.59 -4.30 -3.37
CA ILE A 28 6.61 -4.16 -1.90
C ILE A 28 5.22 -3.86 -1.32
N ALA A 29 4.31 -3.28 -2.09
CA ALA A 29 2.95 -2.95 -1.67
C ALA A 29 1.93 -3.78 -2.46
N ILE A 30 0.84 -4.20 -1.79
CA ILE A 30 -0.25 -4.94 -2.43
C ILE A 30 -0.99 -4.04 -3.42
N VAL A 31 -1.19 -4.54 -4.64
CA VAL A 31 -2.00 -3.87 -5.68
C VAL A 31 -3.31 -4.62 -5.84
N SER A 32 -4.43 -3.95 -5.56
CA SER A 32 -5.77 -4.53 -5.70
C SER A 32 -6.79 -3.45 -6.02
N ASP A 33 -7.84 -3.82 -6.74
CA ASP A 33 -9.04 -3.01 -6.98
C ASP A 33 -9.96 -2.94 -5.75
N LYS A 34 -9.72 -3.77 -4.72
CA LYS A 34 -10.48 -3.76 -3.48
C LYS A 34 -10.14 -2.53 -2.64
N GLN A 35 -11.17 -1.90 -2.06
CA GLN A 35 -10.97 -0.77 -1.16
C GLN A 35 -10.33 -1.22 0.16
N GLY A 36 -9.48 -0.36 0.73
CA GLY A 36 -8.83 -0.62 2.02
C GLY A 36 -7.73 -1.69 1.96
N THR A 37 -7.07 -1.80 0.80
CA THR A 37 -6.00 -2.76 0.57
C THR A 37 -4.79 -2.48 1.45
N THR A 38 -4.22 -1.27 1.48
CA THR A 38 -3.11 -0.93 2.40
C THR A 38 -3.60 -0.83 3.85
N ARG A 39 -3.00 -1.62 4.75
CA ARG A 39 -3.31 -1.66 6.20
C ARG A 39 -2.09 -1.54 7.11
N SER A 40 -0.91 -1.34 6.54
CA SER A 40 0.34 -1.10 7.24
C SER A 40 0.95 0.17 6.65
N LEU A 41 1.73 0.90 7.43
CA LEU A 41 2.64 1.90 6.87
C LEU A 41 3.78 1.14 6.20
N ILE A 42 3.81 1.11 4.88
CA ILE A 42 4.91 0.50 4.12
C ILE A 42 5.86 1.64 3.78
N GLN A 43 7.13 1.51 4.19
CA GLN A 43 8.18 2.42 3.75
C GLN A 43 8.89 1.80 2.56
N GLY A 44 8.60 2.29 1.35
CA GLY A 44 9.37 1.96 0.16
C GLY A 44 10.61 2.82 0.08
N VAL A 45 11.76 2.23 -0.21
CA VAL A 45 13.04 2.94 -0.27
C VAL A 45 13.49 2.98 -1.73
N TYR A 46 13.63 4.19 -2.25
CA TYR A 46 14.28 4.45 -3.53
C TYR A 46 15.62 5.09 -3.26
N THR A 47 16.70 4.50 -3.79
CA THR A 47 18.04 5.07 -3.68
C THR A 47 18.66 5.14 -5.07
N ASP A 48 19.14 6.33 -5.44
CA ASP A 48 20.04 6.55 -6.58
C ASP A 48 21.37 7.13 -6.09
N LYS A 49 22.24 7.52 -7.02
CA LYS A 49 23.57 8.05 -6.71
C LYS A 49 23.54 9.28 -5.79
N ASP A 50 22.53 10.13 -5.94
CA ASP A 50 22.46 11.47 -5.35
C ASP A 50 21.23 11.68 -4.47
N THR A 51 20.29 10.74 -4.41
CA THR A 51 18.99 10.87 -3.74
C THR A 51 18.56 9.57 -3.04
N GLN A 52 18.02 9.67 -1.83
CA GLN A 52 17.28 8.58 -1.17
C GLN A 52 15.89 9.06 -0.74
N ILE A 53 14.84 8.43 -1.28
CA ILE A 53 13.44 8.78 -1.01
C ILE A 53 12.80 7.64 -0.21
N ILE A 54 12.29 7.96 0.97
CA ILE A 54 11.54 7.03 1.81
C ILE A 54 10.06 7.31 1.58
N LEU A 55 9.44 6.50 0.72
CA LEU A 55 8.03 6.57 0.37
C LEU A 55 7.19 5.93 1.45
N ILE A 56 6.33 6.71 2.10
CA ILE A 56 5.38 6.20 3.09
C ILE A 56 4.06 5.93 2.38
N ASP A 57 3.70 4.64 2.22
CA ASP A 57 2.34 4.27 1.79
C ASP A 57 1.39 4.46 2.96
N THR A 58 0.46 5.40 2.82
CA THR A 58 -0.59 5.59 3.81
C THR A 58 -1.83 4.81 3.40
N PRO A 59 -2.50 4.11 4.35
CA PRO A 59 -3.86 3.62 4.12
C PRO A 59 -4.72 4.75 3.52
N GLY A 60 -5.47 4.46 2.46
CA GLY A 60 -6.25 5.50 1.78
C GLY A 60 -7.16 6.24 2.76
N ILE A 61 -6.98 7.55 2.90
CA ILE A 61 -7.70 8.37 3.88
C ILE A 61 -9.18 8.45 3.48
N HIS A 62 -10.07 7.88 4.31
CA HIS A 62 -11.53 7.85 4.07
C HIS A 62 -12.30 7.89 5.41
N LYS A 63 -13.61 8.13 5.35
CA LYS A 63 -14.45 8.10 6.56
C LYS A 63 -14.50 6.67 7.13
N PRO A 64 -14.01 6.45 8.37
CA PRO A 64 -13.87 5.11 8.93
C PRO A 64 -15.24 4.52 9.31
N LEU A 65 -15.42 3.23 9.02
CA LEU A 65 -16.63 2.47 9.36
C LEU A 65 -16.48 1.62 10.64
N HIS A 66 -15.23 1.35 11.05
CA HIS A 66 -14.86 0.47 12.15
C HIS A 66 -13.63 1.01 12.90
N LYS A 67 -13.33 0.46 14.08
CA LYS A 67 -12.15 0.87 14.89
C LYS A 67 -10.83 0.68 14.15
N LEU A 68 -10.66 -0.41 13.38
CA LEU A 68 -9.50 -0.58 12.50
C LEU A 68 -9.32 0.64 11.57
N GLY A 69 -10.39 1.11 10.94
CA GLY A 69 -10.33 2.28 10.07
C GLY A 69 -9.90 3.56 10.80
N ASN A 70 -10.33 3.74 12.05
CA ASN A 70 -9.85 4.86 12.89
C ASN A 70 -8.34 4.75 13.13
N LYS A 71 -7.84 3.58 13.52
CA LYS A 71 -6.39 3.36 13.75
C LYS A 71 -5.57 3.59 12.49
N LEU A 72 -6.01 3.04 11.36
CA LEU A 72 -5.32 3.22 10.06
C LEU A 72 -5.30 4.69 9.63
N ASN A 73 -6.39 5.42 9.83
CA ASN A 73 -6.43 6.85 9.57
C ASN A 73 -5.46 7.61 10.49
N SER A 74 -5.45 7.35 11.80
CA SER A 74 -4.52 8.00 12.74
C SER A 74 -3.06 7.76 12.36
N GLN A 75 -2.70 6.53 11.97
CA GLN A 75 -1.37 6.17 11.47
C GLN A 75 -1.01 6.93 10.19
N ALA A 76 -1.95 7.03 9.24
CA ALA A 76 -1.77 7.82 8.03
C ALA A 76 -1.53 9.31 8.36
N TYR A 77 -2.28 9.89 9.30
CA TYR A 77 -2.09 11.29 9.71
C TYR A 77 -0.73 11.55 10.33
N TYR A 78 -0.32 10.70 11.28
CA TYR A 78 0.95 10.87 11.97
C TYR A 78 2.14 10.80 11.01
N SER A 79 2.16 9.78 10.15
CA SER A 79 3.22 9.62 9.14
C SER A 79 3.26 10.73 8.09
N THR A 80 2.12 11.39 7.83
CA THR A 80 2.04 12.53 6.92
C THR A 80 2.56 13.83 7.57
N TYR A 81 2.52 13.93 8.91
CA TYR A 81 3.03 15.09 9.64
C TYR A 81 4.57 15.20 9.58
N ASP A 82 5.25 14.06 9.71
CA ASP A 82 6.72 13.99 9.71
C ASP A 82 7.34 13.97 8.31
N ALA A 83 6.54 13.88 7.25
CA ALA A 83 7.05 13.87 5.87
C ALA A 83 7.60 15.24 5.45
N ASP A 84 8.65 15.24 4.63
CA ASP A 84 9.23 16.44 4.01
C ASP A 84 8.32 17.00 2.91
N ALA A 85 7.67 16.10 2.17
CA ALA A 85 6.73 16.43 1.10
C ALA A 85 5.59 15.41 1.00
N LEU A 86 4.48 15.85 0.39
CA LEU A 86 3.33 15.01 0.09
C LEU A 86 3.21 14.81 -1.42
N VAL A 87 2.90 13.59 -1.84
CA VAL A 87 2.47 13.31 -3.21
C VAL A 87 1.00 12.93 -3.18
N LEU A 88 0.14 13.85 -3.62
CA LEU A 88 -1.27 13.55 -3.84
C LEU A 88 -1.41 12.82 -5.17
N VAL A 89 -1.83 11.55 -5.12
CA VAL A 89 -2.14 10.77 -6.32
C VAL A 89 -3.63 10.90 -6.62
N MET A 90 -3.95 11.36 -7.83
CA MET A 90 -5.32 11.44 -8.35
C MET A 90 -5.44 10.66 -9.64
N ASP A 91 -6.61 10.05 -9.87
CA ASP A 91 -6.92 9.40 -11.13
C ASP A 91 -7.32 10.46 -12.17
N ALA A 92 -6.50 10.63 -13.22
CA ALA A 92 -6.74 11.64 -14.25
C ALA A 92 -7.96 11.32 -15.12
N THR A 93 -8.40 10.07 -15.16
CA THR A 93 -9.54 9.60 -15.97
C THR A 93 -10.90 9.87 -15.32
N GLU A 94 -10.90 10.18 -14.02
CA GLU A 94 -12.09 10.35 -13.21
C GLU A 94 -12.38 11.83 -12.95
N LYS A 95 -13.65 12.17 -12.70
CA LYS A 95 -14.03 13.50 -12.23
C LYS A 95 -13.60 13.70 -10.77
N LEU A 96 -13.37 14.96 -10.38
CA LEU A 96 -13.12 15.31 -8.99
C LEU A 96 -14.29 14.82 -8.12
N GLY A 97 -13.99 13.93 -7.18
CA GLY A 97 -14.99 13.31 -6.30
C GLY A 97 -14.91 13.83 -4.86
N LYS A 98 -15.91 13.43 -4.05
CA LYS A 98 -15.93 13.71 -2.61
C LYS A 98 -14.72 13.13 -1.87
N GLY A 99 -14.18 12.01 -2.37
CA GLY A 99 -12.97 11.39 -1.81
C GLY A 99 -11.73 12.27 -2.00
N ASP A 100 -11.57 12.87 -3.18
CA ASP A 100 -10.46 13.78 -3.47
C ASP A 100 -10.56 15.04 -2.60
N ALA A 101 -11.76 15.63 -2.50
CA ALA A 101 -12.02 16.77 -1.63
C ALA A 101 -11.73 16.47 -0.15
N PHE A 102 -12.05 15.26 0.32
CA PHE A 102 -11.74 14.84 1.69
C PHE A 102 -10.23 14.77 1.95
N VAL A 103 -9.45 14.19 1.03
CA VAL A 103 -7.99 14.14 1.17
C VAL A 103 -7.39 15.54 1.13
N ILE A 104 -7.84 16.39 0.20
CA ILE A 104 -7.39 17.78 0.08
C ILE A 104 -7.66 18.57 1.36
N ASP A 105 -8.87 18.46 1.92
CA ASP A 105 -9.23 19.13 3.17
C ASP A 105 -8.30 18.74 4.33
N LYS A 106 -7.94 17.46 4.39
CA LYS A 106 -6.98 16.93 5.38
C LYS A 106 -5.54 17.39 5.17
N MET A 107 -5.15 17.68 3.94
CA MET A 107 -3.85 18.26 3.64
C MET A 107 -3.78 19.77 3.92
N LYS A 108 -4.90 20.49 3.96
CA LYS A 108 -4.88 21.94 4.27
C LYS A 108 -4.33 22.24 5.66
N SER A 109 -4.47 21.31 6.61
CA SER A 109 -3.87 21.45 7.95
C SER A 109 -2.38 21.13 7.99
N LEU A 110 -1.79 20.64 6.88
CA LEU A 110 -0.40 20.25 6.79
C LEU A 110 0.35 21.36 6.05
N GLU A 111 1.21 22.08 6.75
CA GLU A 111 2.07 23.14 6.19
C GLU A 111 3.28 22.52 5.46
N LYS A 112 3.02 21.71 4.44
CA LYS A 112 4.02 20.92 3.70
C LYS A 112 3.86 21.12 2.18
N PRO A 113 4.95 21.03 1.40
CA PRO A 113 4.85 21.04 -0.06
C PRO A 113 4.04 19.83 -0.56
N VAL A 114 3.10 20.08 -1.47
CA VAL A 114 2.24 19.04 -2.05
C VAL A 114 2.44 18.98 -3.54
N ILE A 115 2.90 17.83 -4.03
CA ILE A 115 3.06 17.51 -5.44
C ILE A 115 1.83 16.74 -5.89
N LEU A 116 1.15 17.19 -6.94
CA LEU A 116 0.04 16.46 -7.54
C LEU A 116 0.59 15.48 -8.59
N ALA A 117 0.42 14.18 -8.36
CA ALA A 117 0.64 13.14 -9.35
C ALA A 117 -0.69 12.75 -10.02
N LEU A 118 -0.91 13.24 -11.24
CA LEU A 118 -2.10 12.88 -12.05
C LEU A 118 -1.85 11.55 -12.74
N ASN A 119 -2.35 10.47 -12.16
CA ASN A 119 -2.08 9.11 -12.58
C ASN A 119 -3.03 8.60 -13.68
N LYS A 120 -2.63 7.50 -14.33
CA LYS A 120 -3.36 6.76 -15.38
C LYS A 120 -3.46 7.51 -16.71
N ILE A 121 -2.46 8.33 -17.03
CA ILE A 121 -2.42 9.06 -18.31
C ILE A 121 -2.27 8.15 -19.53
N ASP A 122 -1.86 6.89 -19.34
CA ASP A 122 -1.83 5.85 -20.38
C ASP A 122 -3.19 5.61 -21.04
N ARG A 123 -4.27 6.08 -20.41
CA ARG A 123 -5.65 5.96 -20.90
C ARG A 123 -6.18 7.25 -21.54
N MET A 124 -5.33 8.25 -21.72
CA MET A 124 -5.72 9.60 -22.12
C MET A 124 -4.87 10.11 -23.29
N THR A 125 -5.43 11.02 -24.08
CA THR A 125 -4.66 11.79 -25.07
C THR A 125 -4.00 13.00 -24.42
N ASN A 126 -2.96 13.55 -25.06
CA ASN A 126 -2.30 14.78 -24.57
C ASN A 126 -3.27 15.95 -24.37
N GLU A 127 -4.26 16.10 -25.25
CA GLU A 127 -5.30 17.13 -25.11
C GLU A 127 -6.17 16.91 -23.86
N GLN A 128 -6.54 15.67 -23.57
CA GLN A 128 -7.30 15.33 -22.37
C GLN A 128 -6.49 15.55 -21.10
N ILE A 129 -5.19 15.23 -21.12
CA ILE A 129 -4.27 15.47 -19.99
C ILE A 129 -4.17 16.98 -19.70
N LEU A 130 -3.97 17.81 -20.73
CA LEU A 130 -3.90 19.27 -20.58
C LEU A 130 -5.21 19.84 -20.01
N LYS A 131 -6.36 19.40 -20.51
CA LYS A 131 -7.67 19.77 -19.97
C LYS A 131 -7.83 19.36 -18.51
N LYS A 132 -7.33 18.18 -18.14
CA LYS A 132 -7.41 17.70 -16.76
C LYS A 132 -6.53 18.50 -15.81
N ILE A 133 -5.33 18.90 -16.25
CA ILE A 133 -4.45 19.79 -15.49
C ILE A 133 -5.16 21.13 -15.24
N ASP A 134 -5.78 21.71 -16.27
CA ASP A 134 -6.51 22.97 -16.14
C ASP A 134 -7.70 22.88 -15.17
N GLU A 135 -8.42 21.75 -15.16
CA GLU A 135 -9.52 21.47 -14.23
C GLU A 135 -9.07 21.43 -12.75
N VAL A 136 -7.88 20.88 -12.48
CA VAL A 136 -7.46 20.53 -11.11
C VAL A 136 -6.41 21.47 -10.53
N LYS A 137 -5.70 22.27 -11.34
CA LYS A 137 -4.57 23.09 -10.85
C LYS A 137 -4.97 24.08 -9.74
N ASP A 138 -6.21 24.56 -9.74
CA ASP A 138 -6.69 25.60 -8.84
C ASP A 138 -7.44 25.04 -7.60
N ILE A 139 -7.58 23.72 -7.47
CA ILE A 139 -8.31 23.12 -6.33
C ILE A 139 -7.49 23.13 -5.03
N TYR A 140 -6.17 23.29 -5.14
CA TYR A 140 -5.22 23.36 -4.04
C TYR A 140 -3.95 24.08 -4.53
N ASN A 141 -3.17 24.67 -3.60
CA ASN A 141 -1.91 25.32 -3.93
C ASN A 141 -0.79 24.27 -4.08
N PHE A 142 -0.81 23.51 -5.17
CA PHE A 142 0.19 22.49 -5.45
C PHE A 142 1.55 23.13 -5.75
N SER A 143 2.62 22.55 -5.22
CA SER A 143 3.99 22.98 -5.49
C SER A 143 4.44 22.59 -6.89
N ASP A 144 3.98 21.43 -7.37
CA ASP A 144 4.20 20.92 -8.73
C ASP A 144 3.02 20.03 -9.15
N ILE A 145 2.77 19.92 -10.45
CA ILE A 145 1.79 18.99 -11.05
C ILE A 145 2.52 18.12 -12.07
N VAL A 146 2.52 16.80 -11.85
CA VAL A 146 3.20 15.83 -12.71
C VAL A 146 2.19 14.79 -13.20
N PRO A 147 1.79 14.83 -14.49
CA PRO A 147 1.01 13.74 -15.10
C PRO A 147 1.89 12.50 -15.22
N ILE A 148 1.43 11.34 -14.75
CA ILE A 148 2.19 10.09 -14.74
C ILE A 148 1.33 8.89 -15.15
N SER A 149 1.98 7.81 -15.57
CA SER A 149 1.39 6.46 -15.53
C SER A 149 2.23 5.58 -14.62
N ALA A 150 1.67 5.25 -13.45
CA ALA A 150 2.27 4.29 -12.54
C ALA A 150 2.35 2.88 -13.15
N GLU A 151 1.45 2.54 -14.07
CA GLU A 151 1.40 1.23 -14.72
C GLU A 151 2.57 1.08 -15.71
N THR A 152 2.70 2.03 -16.65
CA THR A 152 3.72 1.96 -17.71
C THR A 152 5.08 2.50 -17.25
N GLY A 153 5.10 3.36 -16.23
CA GLY A 153 6.28 4.12 -15.80
C GLY A 153 6.41 5.48 -16.49
N ASP A 154 5.46 5.86 -17.35
CA ASP A 154 5.51 7.15 -18.05
C ASP A 154 5.58 8.31 -17.04
N ASN A 155 6.58 9.18 -17.25
CA ASN A 155 6.89 10.36 -16.44
C ASN A 155 7.18 10.10 -14.94
N VAL A 156 7.35 8.83 -14.51
CA VAL A 156 7.66 8.51 -13.10
C VAL A 156 9.06 9.00 -12.70
N SER A 157 10.06 8.89 -13.58
CA SER A 157 11.39 9.46 -13.32
C SER A 157 11.35 10.97 -13.10
N ARG A 158 10.48 11.68 -13.83
CA ARG A 158 10.27 13.12 -13.63
C ARG A 158 9.64 13.41 -12.28
N LEU A 159 8.69 12.59 -11.84
CA LEU A 159 8.12 12.72 -10.50
C LEU A 159 9.20 12.56 -9.42
N ILE A 160 10.10 11.59 -9.56
CA ILE A 160 11.25 11.39 -8.65
C ILE A 160 12.14 12.64 -8.62
N GLU A 161 12.50 13.19 -9.79
CA GLU A 161 13.26 14.45 -9.88
C GLU A 161 12.57 15.60 -9.16
N VAL A 162 11.25 15.75 -9.34
CA VAL A 162 10.45 16.80 -8.68
C VAL A 162 10.45 16.61 -7.18
N ILE A 163 10.19 15.40 -6.69
CA ILE A 163 10.23 15.05 -5.27
C ILE A 163 11.60 15.41 -4.66
N SER A 164 12.70 15.05 -5.33
CA SER A 164 14.07 15.29 -4.84
C SER A 164 14.40 16.76 -4.56
N LYS A 165 13.65 17.72 -5.13
CA LYS A 165 13.84 19.15 -4.89
C LYS A 165 13.40 19.57 -3.48
N TYR A 166 12.48 18.83 -2.89
CA TYR A 166 11.89 19.12 -1.57
C TYR A 166 12.58 18.38 -0.42
N LEU A 167 13.52 17.50 -0.75
CA LEU A 167 14.30 16.73 0.22
C LEU A 167 15.48 17.57 0.71
N THR A 168 15.51 17.86 2.01
CA THR A 168 16.52 18.74 2.63
C THR A 168 17.62 17.99 3.35
N ASP A 169 17.38 16.73 3.73
CA ASP A 169 18.35 15.97 4.50
C ASP A 169 19.51 15.49 3.65
N THR A 170 20.60 15.17 4.33
CA THR A 170 21.86 14.72 3.72
C THR A 170 22.34 13.38 4.27
N VAL A 171 21.57 12.80 5.19
CA VAL A 171 21.84 11.52 5.83
C VAL A 171 21.25 10.38 5.02
N LYS A 172 21.94 9.25 4.98
CA LYS A 172 21.38 8.04 4.40
C LYS A 172 20.66 7.26 5.50
N TYR A 173 19.35 7.05 5.34
CA TYR A 173 18.50 6.36 6.30
C TYR A 173 18.61 4.83 6.16
N PHE A 174 18.78 4.33 4.93
CA PHE A 174 18.84 2.90 4.63
C PHE A 174 20.05 2.56 3.73
N PRO A 175 20.57 1.32 3.79
CA PRO A 175 21.56 0.82 2.83
C PRO A 175 21.08 0.93 1.36
N ASP A 176 22.00 0.92 0.38
CA ASP A 176 21.64 1.07 -1.05
C ASP A 176 20.74 -0.04 -1.59
N GLU A 177 20.87 -1.24 -1.04
CA GLU A 177 20.16 -2.44 -1.49
C GLU A 177 18.78 -2.59 -0.83
N GLU A 178 18.49 -1.78 0.18
CA GLU A 178 17.22 -1.85 0.90
C GLU A 178 16.13 -1.18 0.07
N VAL A 179 15.06 -1.93 -0.22
CA VAL A 179 13.92 -1.47 -1.02
C VAL A 179 12.66 -1.25 -0.17
N THR A 180 12.64 -1.79 1.05
CA THR A 180 11.52 -1.62 1.99
C THR A 180 11.98 -1.77 3.43
N SER A 181 11.41 -1.02 4.37
CA SER A 181 11.66 -1.25 5.79
C SER A 181 10.83 -2.42 6.37
N GLU A 182 9.98 -3.05 5.55
CA GLU A 182 9.02 -4.05 5.99
C GLU A 182 9.71 -5.40 6.27
N PRO A 183 9.57 -5.97 7.49
CA PRO A 183 10.15 -7.26 7.82
C PRO A 183 9.66 -8.38 6.89
N ILE A 184 10.53 -9.36 6.64
CA ILE A 184 10.22 -10.45 5.71
C ILE A 184 8.97 -11.22 6.12
N GLU A 185 8.78 -11.44 7.42
CA GLU A 185 7.62 -12.10 8.01
C GLU A 185 6.33 -11.41 7.60
N LYS A 186 6.34 -10.08 7.62
CA LYS A 186 5.19 -9.27 7.23
C LYS A 186 4.93 -9.38 5.73
N ARG A 187 5.97 -9.31 4.89
CA ARG A 187 5.86 -9.49 3.43
C ARG A 187 5.23 -10.85 3.08
N LEU A 188 5.60 -11.92 3.79
CA LEU A 188 5.01 -13.26 3.59
C LEU A 188 3.51 -13.26 3.89
N THR A 189 3.08 -12.64 4.99
CA THR A 189 1.64 -12.54 5.32
C THR A 189 0.86 -11.71 4.30
N GLU A 190 1.46 -10.64 3.79
CA GLU A 190 0.86 -9.76 2.79
C GLU A 190 0.73 -10.44 1.42
N ILE A 191 1.68 -11.32 1.04
CA ILE A 191 1.54 -12.17 -0.15
C ILE A 191 0.30 -13.06 -0.05
N VAL A 192 0.08 -13.73 1.09
CA VAL A 192 -1.13 -14.56 1.29
C VAL A 192 -2.38 -13.68 1.22
N ARG A 193 -2.37 -12.53 1.92
CA ARG A 193 -3.50 -11.61 1.95
C ARG A 193 -3.84 -11.11 0.55
N GLU A 194 -2.86 -10.76 -0.27
CA GLU A 194 -3.07 -10.36 -1.66
C GLU A 194 -3.84 -11.42 -2.44
N LYS A 195 -3.47 -12.71 -2.32
CA LYS A 195 -4.17 -13.77 -3.05
C LYS A 195 -5.59 -13.97 -2.55
N VAL A 196 -5.86 -13.72 -1.26
CA VAL A 196 -7.23 -13.66 -0.77
C VAL A 196 -7.99 -12.50 -1.42
N LEU A 197 -7.41 -11.30 -1.50
CA LEU A 197 -8.06 -10.14 -2.12
C LEU A 197 -8.30 -10.34 -3.63
N GLU A 198 -7.39 -11.03 -4.32
CA GLU A 198 -7.47 -11.35 -5.74
C GLU A 198 -8.58 -12.36 -6.04
N LEU A 199 -8.73 -13.38 -5.18
CA LEU A 199 -9.61 -14.53 -5.42
C LEU A 199 -10.98 -14.42 -4.73
N THR A 200 -11.22 -13.35 -3.97
CA THR A 200 -12.48 -13.17 -3.23
C THR A 200 -13.08 -11.80 -3.46
N ASP A 201 -14.41 -11.76 -3.36
CA ASP A 201 -15.21 -10.56 -3.56
C ASP A 201 -16.06 -10.26 -2.32
N GLU A 202 -16.88 -9.22 -2.44
CA GLU A 202 -17.88 -8.81 -1.46
C GLU A 202 -17.25 -8.55 -0.07
N GLU A 203 -17.71 -9.25 0.96
CA GLU A 203 -17.36 -8.99 2.36
C GLU A 203 -16.00 -9.54 2.79
N VAL A 204 -15.44 -10.52 2.05
CA VAL A 204 -14.18 -11.19 2.45
C VAL A 204 -12.99 -10.23 2.45
N PRO A 205 -12.73 -9.44 1.38
CA PRO A 205 -11.61 -8.50 1.35
C PRO A 205 -11.55 -7.52 2.52
N HIS A 206 -12.73 -7.12 3.03
CA HIS A 206 -12.84 -6.13 4.11
C HIS A 206 -12.67 -6.73 5.51
N SER A 207 -12.65 -8.05 5.63
CA SER A 207 -12.75 -8.77 6.91
C SER A 207 -11.62 -9.77 7.15
N VAL A 208 -10.68 -9.87 6.21
CA VAL A 208 -9.52 -10.76 6.29
C VAL A 208 -8.29 -10.08 6.87
N HIS A 209 -7.49 -10.80 7.65
CA HIS A 209 -6.10 -10.45 7.99
C HIS A 209 -5.24 -11.71 7.97
N CYS A 210 -3.93 -11.58 7.79
CA CYS A 210 -3.00 -12.72 7.75
C CYS A 210 -1.91 -12.53 8.79
N VAL A 211 -1.60 -13.60 9.52
CA VAL A 211 -0.60 -13.60 10.61
C VAL A 211 0.36 -14.75 10.35
N LEU A 212 1.66 -14.49 10.51
CA LEU A 212 2.66 -15.54 10.48
C LEU A 212 2.62 -16.28 11.81
N SER A 213 2.28 -17.57 11.77
CA SER A 213 2.18 -18.42 12.94
C SER A 213 3.53 -19.02 13.31
N ASP A 214 4.30 -19.40 12.29
CA ASP A 214 5.63 -19.98 12.44
C ASP A 214 6.42 -19.86 11.12
N ILE A 215 7.74 -19.85 11.22
CA ILE A 215 8.66 -19.94 10.09
C ILE A 215 9.90 -20.71 10.52
N THR A 216 10.20 -21.78 9.77
CA THR A 216 11.41 -22.58 9.98
C THR A 216 12.14 -22.78 8.67
N GLU A 217 13.45 -22.99 8.77
CA GLU A 217 14.29 -23.20 7.60
C GLU A 217 15.07 -24.51 7.74
N ASP A 218 14.85 -25.41 6.79
CA ASP A 218 15.65 -26.61 6.60
C ASP A 218 16.66 -26.37 5.45
N ASP A 219 17.57 -27.31 5.20
CA ASP A 219 18.66 -27.17 4.21
C ASP A 219 18.19 -26.66 2.82
N LYS A 220 17.03 -27.12 2.36
CA LYS A 220 16.51 -26.85 1.00
C LYS A 220 15.20 -26.09 0.95
N THR A 221 14.48 -26.02 2.07
CA THR A 221 13.09 -25.54 2.09
C THR A 221 12.88 -24.58 3.25
N ILE A 222 12.13 -23.51 3.00
CA ILE A 222 11.59 -22.64 4.05
C ILE A 222 10.15 -23.08 4.30
N ASN A 223 9.84 -23.47 5.53
CA ASN A 223 8.49 -23.86 5.94
C ASN A 223 7.81 -22.62 6.54
N VAL A 224 6.72 -22.18 5.93
CA VAL A 224 5.98 -20.97 6.28
C VAL A 224 4.56 -21.35 6.68
N TYR A 225 4.14 -20.92 7.87
CA TYR A 225 2.81 -21.21 8.41
C TYR A 225 2.05 -19.90 8.58
N VAL A 226 0.94 -19.73 7.87
CA VAL A 226 0.14 -18.49 7.91
C VAL A 226 -1.29 -18.76 8.34
N ASP A 227 -1.74 -18.03 9.35
CA ASP A 227 -3.13 -17.96 9.75
C ASP A 227 -3.88 -16.88 8.96
N ILE A 228 -4.94 -17.29 8.25
CA ILE A 228 -5.92 -16.39 7.64
C ILE A 228 -7.05 -16.16 8.64
N ILE A 229 -7.10 -14.95 9.20
CA ILE A 229 -8.07 -14.51 10.19
C ILE A 229 -9.29 -13.90 9.50
N VAL A 230 -10.48 -14.35 9.86
CA VAL A 230 -11.76 -13.77 9.40
C VAL A 230 -12.70 -13.43 10.55
N ASP A 231 -13.68 -12.56 10.29
CA ASP A 231 -14.58 -12.06 11.33
C ASP A 231 -15.74 -12.99 11.72
N ARG A 232 -16.09 -13.98 10.88
CA ARG A 232 -17.20 -14.92 11.12
C ARG A 232 -17.04 -16.21 10.31
N ASP A 233 -17.68 -17.28 10.79
CA ASP A 233 -17.54 -18.62 10.20
C ASP A 233 -18.07 -18.72 8.77
N ALA A 234 -19.03 -17.87 8.39
CA ALA A 234 -19.51 -17.80 7.01
C ALA A 234 -18.36 -17.43 6.04
N LEU A 235 -17.53 -16.43 6.39
CA LEU A 235 -16.38 -16.05 5.57
C LEU A 235 -15.29 -17.12 5.58
N LYS A 236 -15.09 -17.80 6.72
CA LYS A 236 -14.17 -18.95 6.82
C LYS A 236 -14.53 -20.03 5.79
N LYS A 237 -15.82 -20.33 5.63
CA LYS A 237 -16.29 -21.30 4.62
C LYS A 237 -16.01 -20.83 3.18
N ILE A 238 -16.10 -19.52 2.92
CA ILE A 238 -15.78 -18.95 1.59
C ILE A 238 -14.29 -19.10 1.28
N ILE A 239 -13.41 -18.74 2.23
CA ILE A 239 -11.94 -18.86 2.05
C ILE A 239 -11.53 -20.33 1.89
N ILE A 240 -12.12 -21.26 2.64
CA ILE A 240 -11.87 -22.70 2.44
C ILE A 240 -12.38 -23.13 1.06
N GLY A 241 -13.58 -22.69 0.68
CA GLY A 241 -14.23 -23.07 -0.57
C GLY A 241 -14.70 -24.52 -0.59
N LYS A 242 -15.39 -24.90 -1.66
CA LYS A 242 -15.90 -26.26 -1.85
C LYS A 242 -14.75 -27.26 -1.84
N LYS A 243 -14.75 -28.21 -0.90
CA LYS A 243 -13.70 -29.22 -0.71
C LYS A 243 -12.27 -28.63 -0.55
N GLY A 244 -12.13 -27.40 -0.05
CA GLY A 244 -10.81 -26.78 0.15
C GLY A 244 -10.18 -26.17 -1.10
N LEU A 245 -10.90 -26.11 -2.23
CA LEU A 245 -10.34 -25.66 -3.52
C LEU A 245 -9.86 -24.20 -3.49
N MET A 246 -10.59 -23.30 -2.84
CA MET A 246 -10.23 -21.89 -2.75
C MET A 246 -8.94 -21.70 -1.93
N LEU A 247 -8.86 -22.33 -0.75
CA LEU A 247 -7.67 -22.27 0.09
C LEU A 247 -6.44 -22.87 -0.60
N LYS A 248 -6.64 -23.95 -1.35
CA LYS A 248 -5.58 -24.56 -2.17
C LYS A 248 -5.09 -23.60 -3.26
N GLU A 249 -5.99 -22.90 -3.94
CA GLU A 249 -5.62 -21.93 -4.98
C GLU A 249 -4.86 -20.74 -4.38
N ILE A 250 -5.34 -20.18 -3.27
CA ILE A 250 -4.64 -19.13 -2.49
C ILE A 250 -3.22 -19.60 -2.16
N GLY A 251 -3.08 -20.78 -1.56
CA GLY A 251 -1.77 -21.34 -1.18
C GLY A 251 -0.85 -21.57 -2.36
N MET A 252 -1.37 -22.10 -3.48
CA MET A 252 -0.57 -22.30 -4.69
C MET A 252 -0.03 -21.00 -5.27
N LYS A 253 -0.87 -19.96 -5.38
CA LYS A 253 -0.46 -18.65 -5.90
C LYS A 253 0.50 -17.94 -4.94
N ALA A 254 0.22 -17.96 -3.63
CA ALA A 254 1.06 -17.32 -2.62
C ALA A 254 2.44 -17.97 -2.54
N ARG A 255 2.51 -19.31 -2.54
CA ARG A 255 3.78 -20.06 -2.49
C ARG A 255 4.70 -19.68 -3.66
N LYS A 256 4.17 -19.53 -4.87
CA LYS A 256 4.96 -19.12 -6.04
C LYS A 256 5.60 -17.75 -5.84
N ASP A 257 4.85 -16.79 -5.31
CA ASP A 257 5.37 -15.44 -5.05
C ASP A 257 6.39 -15.44 -3.90
N MET A 258 6.20 -16.28 -2.88
CA MET A 258 7.16 -16.47 -1.79
C MET A 258 8.47 -17.10 -2.28
N GLU A 259 8.42 -18.08 -3.17
CA GLU A 259 9.63 -18.70 -3.75
C GLU A 259 10.45 -17.69 -4.56
N LEU A 260 9.79 -16.78 -5.28
CA LEU A 260 10.45 -15.67 -5.99
C LEU A 260 11.10 -14.69 -5.00
N LEU A 261 10.37 -14.33 -3.94
CA LEU A 261 10.87 -13.40 -2.92
C LEU A 261 12.06 -13.96 -2.14
N LEU A 262 11.94 -15.20 -1.64
CA LEU A 262 12.94 -15.84 -0.79
C LEU A 262 14.08 -16.50 -1.58
N LYS A 263 13.93 -16.63 -2.91
CA LYS A 263 14.89 -17.31 -3.80
C LYS A 263 15.22 -18.75 -3.34
N LYS A 264 14.27 -19.41 -2.69
CA LYS A 264 14.38 -20.77 -2.13
C LYS A 264 13.03 -21.50 -2.24
N GLN A 265 13.03 -22.83 -2.17
CA GLN A 265 11.78 -23.60 -2.17
C GLN A 265 10.98 -23.30 -0.90
N VAL A 266 9.66 -23.18 -1.03
CA VAL A 266 8.77 -22.87 0.09
C VAL A 266 7.74 -23.98 0.27
N TYR A 267 7.64 -24.48 1.49
CA TYR A 267 6.46 -25.20 1.96
C TYR A 267 5.54 -24.19 2.65
N LEU A 268 4.34 -23.98 2.11
CA LEU A 268 3.37 -23.05 2.67
C LEU A 268 2.16 -23.81 3.22
N GLU A 269 1.91 -23.65 4.51
CA GLU A 269 0.71 -24.16 5.17
C GLU A 269 -0.21 -23.02 5.61
N LEU A 270 -1.49 -23.14 5.29
CA LEU A 270 -2.49 -22.11 5.56
C LEU A 270 -3.59 -22.63 6.48
N TYR A 271 -3.88 -21.87 7.54
CA TYR A 271 -4.96 -22.17 8.48
C TYR A 271 -5.99 -21.04 8.52
N VAL A 272 -7.28 -21.37 8.36
CA VAL A 272 -8.35 -20.35 8.45
C VAL A 272 -8.95 -20.32 9.85
N LYS A 273 -8.79 -19.21 10.57
CA LYS A 273 -9.28 -19.00 11.94
C LYS A 273 -10.35 -17.92 11.99
N THR A 274 -11.35 -18.11 12.84
CA THR A 274 -12.43 -17.12 13.03
C THR A 274 -12.20 -16.35 14.32
N LEU A 275 -11.97 -15.04 14.22
CA LEU A 275 -11.95 -14.11 15.36
C LEU A 275 -13.16 -13.17 15.26
N LYS A 276 -14.20 -13.47 16.05
CA LYS A 276 -15.49 -12.76 15.96
C LYS A 276 -15.34 -11.26 16.19
N LYS A 277 -15.71 -10.47 15.17
CA LYS A 277 -15.67 -8.99 15.16
C LYS A 277 -14.29 -8.43 15.52
N TRP A 278 -13.21 -9.03 15.02
CA TRP A 278 -11.84 -8.64 15.38
C TRP A 278 -11.54 -7.16 15.08
N ARG A 279 -12.10 -6.62 14.00
CA ARG A 279 -11.94 -5.22 13.55
C ARG A 279 -12.49 -4.17 14.53
N ASP A 280 -13.38 -4.56 15.44
CA ASP A 280 -14.04 -3.69 16.41
C ASP A 280 -13.57 -3.92 17.85
N LYS A 281 -12.66 -4.88 18.07
CA LYS A 281 -12.22 -5.30 19.41
C LYS A 281 -10.76 -4.95 19.64
N GLU A 282 -10.54 -4.06 20.59
CA GLU A 282 -9.21 -3.53 20.95
C GLU A 282 -8.17 -4.62 21.19
N LYS A 283 -8.54 -5.63 21.98
CA LYS A 283 -7.70 -6.80 22.25
C LYS A 283 -7.15 -7.44 20.97
N TYR A 284 -8.02 -7.70 19.99
CA TYR A 284 -7.61 -8.34 18.75
C TYR A 284 -6.86 -7.40 17.83
N LEU A 285 -7.17 -6.10 17.83
CA LEU A 285 -6.38 -5.13 17.07
C LEU A 285 -4.93 -5.13 17.57
N ASN A 286 -4.72 -5.12 18.88
CA ASN A 286 -3.37 -5.12 19.45
C ASN A 286 -2.64 -6.45 19.22
N GLU A 287 -3.31 -7.59 19.43
CA GLU A 287 -2.75 -8.93 19.15
C GLU A 287 -2.37 -9.11 17.67
N LEU A 288 -3.07 -8.45 16.75
CA LEU A 288 -2.80 -8.51 15.30
C LEU A 288 -1.85 -7.39 14.83
N GLY A 289 -1.20 -6.67 15.74
CA GLY A 289 -0.18 -5.67 15.42
C GLY A 289 -0.71 -4.29 15.02
N PHE A 290 -2.01 -4.01 15.22
CA PHE A 290 -2.61 -2.68 15.05
C PHE A 290 -2.58 -1.89 16.37
N ASN A 291 -1.38 -1.67 16.91
CA ASN A 291 -1.19 -0.89 18.13
C ASN A 291 -1.36 0.61 17.87
N GLU A 292 -1.75 1.36 18.91
CA GLU A 292 -1.65 2.83 18.89
C GLU A 292 -0.16 3.20 19.04
N TYR A 293 0.31 4.13 18.20
CA TYR A 293 1.63 4.75 18.32
C TYR A 293 1.52 5.95 19.27
#